data_AF-A0A4S3JBT9-F1
#
_entry.id   AF-A0A4S3JBT9-F1
#
_cell.length_a   1.000
_cell.length_b   1.000
_cell.length_c   1.000
_cell.angle_alpha   90.00
_cell.angle_beta   90.00
_cell.angle_gamma   90.00
#
_symmetry.space_group_name_H-M   'P 1'
#
loop_
_entity.id
_entity.type
_entity.pdbx_description
1 polymer ?
#
loop_
_entity_poly.entity_id
_entity_poly.type
_entity_poly.pdbx_seq_one_letter_code
_entity_poly.pdbx_strand_id
1 'polypeptide(L)'
;MSPNNRQTAQMHGLVGKPLLYFTSVFVSLGVFLFGYDQGVMSGIITGWHFKDYFDQPSRAAIGTVVAILEVGAFISSLLIGRIGDLIGRRKTILYGSIVFFIGGALQTFATGLSMMMLGRIIAGLGVGALSTIVPVYQSEISVYQAPTLATLYIVYANRYAIASP
;
A
#
# COMPACT_ATOMS: atom_id res chain seq x y z
N MET A 1 -10.20 -31.41 -39.40
CA MET A 1 -9.80 -30.08 -39.94
C MET A 1 -11.04 -29.21 -39.91
N SER A 2 -11.14 -28.08 -39.22
CA SER A 2 -10.16 -27.02 -38.95
C SER A 2 -10.31 -26.44 -37.52
N PRO A 3 -9.20 -26.19 -36.79
CA PRO A 3 -9.17 -25.47 -35.53
C PRO A 3 -8.89 -23.99 -35.80
N ASN A 4 -9.91 -23.14 -35.93
CA ASN A 4 -9.64 -21.70 -36.03
C ASN A 4 -10.83 -20.84 -35.57
N ASN A 5 -10.92 -20.58 -34.26
CA ASN A 5 -11.75 -19.49 -33.73
C ASN A 5 -11.15 -18.89 -32.44
N ARG A 6 -9.82 -18.82 -32.36
CA ARG A 6 -9.09 -18.12 -31.28
C ARG A 6 -8.86 -16.62 -31.61
N GLN A 7 -9.80 -15.98 -32.30
CA GLN A 7 -9.64 -14.59 -32.79
C GLN A 7 -10.56 -13.55 -32.14
N THR A 8 -11.45 -13.91 -31.22
CA THR A 8 -12.33 -12.94 -30.54
C THR A 8 -11.93 -12.72 -29.09
N ALA A 9 -10.81 -12.02 -28.88
CA ALA A 9 -10.61 -11.08 -27.76
C ALA A 9 -9.24 -10.38 -27.94
N GLN A 10 -9.09 -9.65 -29.05
CA GLN A 10 -8.10 -8.56 -29.13
C GLN A 10 -8.51 -7.49 -28.11
N MET A 11 -8.15 -7.68 -26.84
CA MET A 11 -8.17 -6.58 -25.88
C MET A 11 -6.92 -5.74 -26.13
N HIS A 12 -7.09 -4.47 -26.48
CA HIS A 12 -6.06 -3.45 -26.70
C HIS A 12 -5.27 -3.11 -25.41
N GLY A 13 -4.60 -4.08 -24.80
CA GLY A 13 -3.83 -3.89 -23.56
C GLY A 13 -2.54 -4.69 -23.53
N LEU A 14 -1.61 -4.25 -22.67
CA LEU A 14 -0.43 -5.03 -22.31
C LEU A 14 -0.91 -6.34 -21.66
N VAL A 15 -0.48 -7.50 -22.17
CA VAL A 15 -0.79 -8.82 -21.61
C VAL A 15 0.52 -9.55 -21.30
N GLY A 16 0.58 -10.26 -20.17
CA GLY A 16 1.76 -11.05 -19.77
C GLY A 16 2.83 -10.23 -19.04
N LYS A 17 4.12 -10.51 -19.31
CA LYS A 17 5.26 -9.92 -18.58
C LYS A 17 5.27 -8.37 -18.56
N PRO A 18 4.97 -7.65 -19.65
CA PRO A 18 4.96 -6.18 -19.64
C PRO A 18 3.90 -5.59 -18.70
N LEU A 19 2.72 -6.21 -18.63
CA LEU A 19 1.65 -5.78 -17.71
C LEU A 19 2.10 -5.95 -16.25
N LEU A 20 2.75 -7.08 -15.93
CA LEU A 20 3.25 -7.36 -14.59
C LEU A 20 4.34 -6.38 -14.14
N TYR A 21 5.28 -6.03 -15.03
CA TYR A 21 6.27 -4.99 -14.73
C TYR A 21 5.61 -3.63 -14.52
N PHE A 22 4.66 -3.26 -15.37
CA PHE A 22 3.93 -2.01 -15.25
C PHE A 22 3.17 -1.91 -13.92
N THR A 23 2.43 -2.96 -13.53
CA THR A 23 1.70 -2.97 -12.26
C THR A 23 2.63 -2.99 -11.05
N SER A 24 3.76 -3.71 -11.12
CA SER A 24 4.77 -3.73 -10.05
C SER A 24 5.40 -2.36 -9.82
N VAL A 25 5.77 -1.65 -10.90
CA VAL A 25 6.28 -0.28 -10.83
C VAL A 25 5.21 0.66 -10.26
N PHE A 26 3.98 0.57 -10.73
CA PHE A 26 2.88 1.44 -10.26
C PHE A 26 2.58 1.24 -8.77
N VAL A 27 2.52 -0.02 -8.32
CA VAL A 27 2.30 -0.35 -6.92
C VAL A 27 3.48 0.12 -6.05
N SER A 28 4.71 -0.04 -6.53
CA SER A 28 5.91 0.44 -5.83
C SER A 28 5.96 1.96 -5.74
N LEU A 29 5.52 2.67 -6.78
CA LEU A 29 5.34 4.12 -6.73
C LEU A 29 4.32 4.51 -5.65
N GLY A 30 3.19 3.81 -5.54
CA GLY A 30 2.22 4.05 -4.48
C GLY A 30 2.82 3.91 -3.07
N VAL A 31 3.66 2.91 -2.86
CA VAL A 31 4.40 2.71 -1.59
C VAL A 31 5.40 3.84 -1.36
N PHE A 32 6.12 4.24 -2.39
CA PHE A 32 7.05 5.36 -2.33
C PHE A 32 6.35 6.68 -1.93
N LEU A 33 5.15 6.94 -2.45
CA LEU A 33 4.39 8.14 -2.11
C LEU A 33 4.04 8.25 -0.62
N PHE A 34 3.65 7.15 0.04
CA PHE A 34 3.41 7.23 1.49
C PHE A 34 4.70 7.44 2.27
N GLY A 35 5.83 6.88 1.82
CA GLY A 35 7.14 7.13 2.43
C GLY A 35 7.56 8.60 2.28
N TYR A 36 7.24 9.19 1.14
CA TYR A 36 7.43 10.62 0.89
C TYR A 36 6.57 11.49 1.83
N ASP A 37 5.29 11.16 2.05
CA ASP A 37 4.43 11.88 3.02
C ASP A 37 5.06 11.90 4.42
N GLN A 38 5.56 10.75 4.91
CA GLN A 38 6.20 10.70 6.21
C GLN A 38 7.50 11.52 6.26
N GLY A 39 8.31 11.45 5.21
CA GLY A 39 9.55 12.22 5.11
C GLY A 39 9.30 13.73 5.11
N VAL A 40 8.34 14.19 4.31
CA VAL A 40 7.93 15.60 4.28
C VAL A 40 7.38 16.03 5.63
N MET A 41 6.51 15.23 6.25
CA MET A 41 5.92 15.58 7.53
C MET A 41 6.98 15.76 8.63
N SER A 42 7.96 14.85 8.69
CA SER A 42 9.10 14.94 9.62
C SER A 42 9.89 16.24 9.43
N GLY A 43 10.05 16.70 8.19
CA GLY A 43 10.72 17.97 7.89
C GLY A 43 9.90 19.21 8.29
N ILE A 44 8.62 19.27 7.89
CA ILE A 44 7.81 20.49 8.05
C ILE A 44 7.35 20.73 9.48
N ILE A 45 7.15 19.67 10.29
CA ILE A 45 6.55 19.79 11.62
C ILE A 45 7.43 20.56 12.62
N THR A 46 8.74 20.62 12.35
CA THR A 46 9.69 21.41 13.15
C THR A 46 9.82 22.86 12.67
N GLY A 47 9.33 23.14 11.46
CA GLY A 47 9.44 24.41 10.78
C GLY A 47 8.59 25.52 11.40
N TRP A 48 9.11 26.74 11.30
CA TRP A 48 8.45 27.99 11.70
C TRP A 48 7.07 28.19 11.06
N HIS A 49 6.93 27.98 9.74
CA HIS A 49 5.64 28.09 9.04
C HIS A 49 4.55 27.16 9.61
N PHE A 50 4.91 25.91 9.94
CA PHE A 50 3.95 24.97 10.52
C PHE A 50 3.51 25.42 11.92
N LYS A 51 4.46 25.89 12.73
CA LYS A 51 4.16 26.39 14.08
C LYS A 51 3.31 27.65 14.05
N ASP A 52 3.59 28.56 13.13
CA ASP A 52 2.84 29.81 13.00
C ASP A 52 1.41 29.55 12.50
N TYR A 53 1.25 28.64 11.53
CA TYR A 53 -0.06 28.27 10.98
C TYR A 53 -0.97 27.54 11.99
N PHE A 54 -0.40 26.75 12.90
CA PHE A 54 -1.14 25.95 13.89
C PHE A 54 -1.07 26.51 15.32
N ASP A 55 -0.89 27.82 15.49
CA ASP A 55 -0.91 28.52 16.79
C ASP A 55 0.09 27.97 17.83
N GLN A 56 1.32 27.69 17.38
CA GLN A 56 2.43 27.18 18.19
C GLN A 56 2.07 25.92 19.00
N PRO A 57 1.80 24.79 18.32
CA PRO A 57 1.36 23.58 18.97
C PRO A 57 2.41 23.06 19.96
N SER A 58 1.95 22.50 21.07
CA SER A 58 2.82 21.92 22.09
C SER A 58 3.67 20.78 21.51
N ARG A 59 4.82 20.50 22.14
CA ARG A 59 5.70 19.36 21.73
C ARG A 59 4.95 18.03 21.75
N ALA A 60 4.02 17.86 22.69
CA ALA A 60 3.16 16.68 22.77
C ALA A 60 2.24 16.61 21.55
N ALA A 61 1.58 17.72 21.18
CA ALA A 61 0.67 17.75 20.04
C ALA A 61 1.39 17.47 18.71
N ILE A 62 2.60 18.02 18.52
CA ILE A 62 3.49 17.71 17.39
C ILE A 62 3.79 16.21 17.32
N GLY A 63 4.18 15.61 18.46
CA GLY A 63 4.43 14.17 18.53
C GLY A 63 3.19 13.33 18.20
N THR A 64 2.02 13.75 18.69
CA THR A 64 0.74 13.10 18.42
C THR A 64 0.40 13.12 16.93
N VAL A 65 0.64 14.23 16.21
CA VAL A 65 0.35 14.33 14.77
C VAL A 65 1.10 13.26 13.96
N VAL A 66 2.34 12.95 14.34
CA VAL A 66 3.13 11.90 13.67
C VAL A 66 2.67 10.52 14.13
N ALA A 67 2.51 10.30 15.44
CA ALA A 67 2.17 9.00 16.01
C ALA A 67 0.77 8.50 15.63
N ILE A 68 -0.20 9.40 15.46
CA ILE A 68 -1.60 9.02 15.24
C ILE A 68 -1.83 8.36 13.87
N LEU A 69 -0.96 8.65 12.88
CA LEU A 69 -0.94 7.95 11.60
C LEU A 69 -0.60 6.46 11.81
N GLU A 70 0.44 6.18 12.60
CA GLU A 70 0.88 4.81 12.90
C GLU A 70 -0.16 4.02 13.68
N VAL A 71 -0.90 4.69 14.57
CA VAL A 71 -2.06 4.07 15.26
C VAL A 71 -3.13 3.64 14.25
N GLY A 72 -3.47 4.51 13.29
CA GLY A 72 -4.40 4.16 12.21
C GLY A 72 -3.87 3.01 11.36
N ALA A 73 -2.59 3.03 11.01
CA ALA A 73 -1.95 1.97 10.23
C ALA A 73 -1.96 0.62 10.96
N PHE A 74 -1.65 0.63 12.25
CA PHE A 74 -1.71 -0.56 13.11
C PHE A 74 -3.11 -1.18 13.10
N ILE A 75 -4.15 -0.38 13.36
CA ILE A 75 -5.55 -0.85 13.38
C ILE A 75 -5.93 -1.46 12.02
N SER A 76 -5.62 -0.77 10.93
CA SER A 76 -5.98 -1.26 9.59
C SER A 76 -5.23 -2.53 9.23
N SER A 77 -3.94 -2.65 9.57
CA SER A 77 -3.12 -3.82 9.24
C SER A 77 -3.70 -5.12 9.83
N LEU A 78 -4.26 -5.07 11.04
CA LEU A 78 -4.90 -6.21 11.70
C LEU A 78 -6.18 -6.65 10.99
N LEU A 79 -6.95 -5.70 10.47
CA LEU A 79 -8.22 -5.96 9.79
C LEU A 79 -8.01 -6.42 8.34
N ILE A 80 -6.99 -5.89 7.67
CA ILE A 80 -6.80 -6.08 6.23
C ILE A 80 -6.39 -7.50 5.85
N GLY A 81 -5.77 -8.26 6.77
CA GLY A 81 -5.42 -9.66 6.50
C GLY A 81 -6.66 -10.50 6.12
N ARG A 82 -7.74 -10.39 6.90
CA ARG A 82 -8.99 -11.13 6.63
C ARG A 82 -9.83 -10.49 5.53
N ILE A 83 -9.85 -9.15 5.47
CA ILE A 83 -10.62 -8.41 4.46
C ILE A 83 -10.01 -8.60 3.07
N GLY A 84 -8.68 -8.60 2.97
CA GLY A 84 -7.94 -8.76 1.72
C GLY A 84 -8.22 -10.10 1.03
N ASP A 85 -8.47 -11.15 1.82
CA ASP A 85 -8.87 -12.49 1.35
C ASP A 85 -10.27 -12.50 0.72
N LEU A 86 -11.19 -11.68 1.21
CA LEU A 86 -12.57 -11.63 0.73
C LEU A 86 -12.73 -10.75 -0.52
N ILE A 87 -12.07 -9.59 -0.55
CA ILE A 87 -12.25 -8.57 -1.61
C ILE A 87 -11.24 -8.77 -2.75
N GLY A 88 -10.15 -9.51 -2.49
CA GLY A 88 -9.05 -9.72 -3.42
C GLY A 88 -8.02 -8.59 -3.39
N ARG A 89 -6.79 -8.92 -3.79
CA ARG A 89 -5.60 -8.07 -3.61
C ARG A 89 -5.68 -6.75 -4.37
N ARG A 90 -5.98 -6.81 -5.67
CA ARG A 90 -6.06 -5.61 -6.54
C ARG A 90 -7.10 -4.60 -6.07
N LYS A 91 -8.28 -5.07 -5.63
CA LYS A 91 -9.34 -4.18 -5.11
C LYS A 91 -8.96 -3.57 -3.77
N THR A 92 -8.32 -4.36 -2.91
CA THR A 92 -7.81 -3.87 -1.61
C THR A 92 -6.77 -2.78 -1.80
N ILE A 93 -5.85 -2.92 -2.76
CA ILE A 93 -4.90 -1.85 -3.13
C ILE A 93 -5.65 -0.60 -3.59
N LEU A 94 -6.61 -0.73 -4.50
CA LEU A 94 -7.38 0.42 -5.00
C LEU A 94 -8.11 1.16 -3.88
N TYR A 95 -8.85 0.45 -3.02
CA TYR A 95 -9.57 1.07 -1.91
C TYR A 95 -8.62 1.67 -0.87
N GLY A 96 -7.52 1.00 -0.55
CA GLY A 96 -6.48 1.53 0.34
C GLY A 96 -5.87 2.82 -0.19
N SER A 97 -5.59 2.89 -1.50
CA SER A 97 -5.09 4.12 -2.14
C SER A 97 -6.12 5.25 -2.13
N ILE A 98 -7.41 4.96 -2.32
CA ILE A 98 -8.48 5.97 -2.23
C ILE A 98 -8.57 6.52 -0.80
N VAL A 99 -8.54 5.66 0.21
CA VAL A 99 -8.55 6.07 1.62
C VAL A 99 -7.34 6.94 1.95
N PHE A 100 -6.14 6.53 1.50
CA PHE A 100 -4.93 7.33 1.67
C PHE A 100 -5.05 8.70 1.01
N PHE A 101 -5.57 8.77 -0.23
CA PHE A 101 -5.77 10.01 -0.96
C PHE A 101 -6.75 10.95 -0.24
N ILE A 102 -7.88 10.43 0.26
CA ILE A 102 -8.85 11.21 1.04
C ILE A 102 -8.21 11.77 2.31
N GLY A 103 -7.42 10.95 3.02
CA GLY A 103 -6.68 11.39 4.19
C GLY A 103 -5.70 12.52 3.88
N GLY A 104 -4.92 12.40 2.80
CA GLY A 104 -4.00 13.44 2.33
C GLY A 104 -4.71 14.72 1.89
N ALA A 105 -5.86 14.61 1.22
CA ALA A 105 -6.68 15.76 0.86
C ALA A 105 -7.18 16.51 2.10
N LEU A 106 -7.66 15.80 3.13
CA LEU A 106 -8.07 16.41 4.40
C LEU A 106 -6.92 17.12 5.11
N GLN A 107 -5.71 16.56 5.05
CA GLN A 107 -4.52 17.23 5.59
C GLN A 107 -4.17 18.50 4.80
N THR A 108 -4.35 18.48 3.48
CA THR A 108 -4.07 19.63 2.60
C THR A 108 -5.01 20.80 2.88
N PHE A 109 -6.28 20.52 3.17
CA PHE A 109 -7.29 21.53 3.52
C PHE A 109 -7.43 21.78 5.03
N ALA A 110 -6.50 21.28 5.85
CA ALA A 110 -6.61 21.38 7.29
C ALA A 110 -6.44 22.82 7.77
N THR A 111 -7.50 23.42 8.29
CA THR A 111 -7.48 24.77 8.89
C THR A 111 -7.06 24.77 10.36
N GLY A 112 -6.81 23.61 10.94
CA GLY A 112 -6.46 23.46 12.34
C GLY A 112 -5.90 22.07 12.65
N LEU A 113 -5.24 21.95 13.80
CA LEU A 113 -4.49 20.76 14.16
C LEU A 113 -5.39 19.52 14.31
N SER A 114 -6.64 19.69 14.76
CA SER A 114 -7.61 18.60 14.88
C SER A 114 -7.98 18.01 13.52
N MET A 115 -8.16 18.85 12.50
CA MET A 115 -8.43 18.39 11.13
C MET A 115 -7.21 17.71 10.51
N MET A 116 -6.00 18.23 10.79
CA MET A 116 -4.74 17.58 10.43
C MET A 116 -4.63 16.18 11.07
N MET A 117 -4.94 16.04 12.36
CA MET A 117 -4.93 14.75 13.07
C MET A 117 -5.97 13.78 12.50
N LEU A 118 -7.18 14.25 12.18
CA LEU A 118 -8.21 13.43 11.56
C LEU A 118 -7.77 12.91 10.18
N GLY A 119 -7.19 13.79 9.36
CA GLY A 119 -6.61 13.41 8.07
C GLY A 119 -5.45 12.41 8.22
N ARG A 120 -4.64 12.53 9.28
CA ARG A 120 -3.56 11.57 9.62
C ARG A 120 -4.10 10.20 9.99
N ILE A 121 -5.19 10.11 10.76
CA ILE A 121 -5.85 8.82 11.07
C ILE A 121 -6.34 8.15 9.79
N ILE A 122 -7.08 8.89 8.95
CA ILE A 122 -7.66 8.36 7.71
C ILE A 122 -6.56 7.92 6.75
N ALA A 123 -5.53 8.76 6.55
CA ALA A 123 -4.37 8.37 5.77
C ALA A 123 -3.68 7.13 6.34
N GLY A 124 -3.53 7.05 7.66
CA GLY A 124 -2.98 5.91 8.38
C GLY A 124 -3.72 4.60 8.08
N LEU A 125 -5.06 4.62 8.04
CA LEU A 125 -5.84 3.44 7.64
C LEU A 125 -5.45 2.96 6.23
N GLY A 126 -5.33 3.88 5.28
CA GLY A 126 -4.87 3.58 3.92
C GLY A 126 -3.45 3.01 3.89
N VAL A 127 -2.51 3.64 4.61
CA VAL A 127 -1.11 3.19 4.71
C VAL A 127 -1.03 1.79 5.30
N GLY A 128 -1.73 1.51 6.40
CA GLY A 128 -1.75 0.18 7.02
C GLY A 128 -2.27 -0.90 6.07
N ALA A 129 -3.36 -0.61 5.36
CA ALA A 129 -3.89 -1.52 4.35
C ALA A 129 -2.88 -1.80 3.22
N LEU A 130 -2.27 -0.75 2.67
CA LEU A 130 -1.31 -0.84 1.57
C LEU A 130 -0.03 -1.57 1.99
N SER A 131 0.53 -1.25 3.15
CA SER A 131 1.75 -1.86 3.68
C SER A 131 1.63 -3.37 3.93
N THR A 132 0.42 -3.86 4.22
CA THR A 132 0.17 -5.30 4.35
C THR A 132 -0.09 -5.97 3.01
N ILE A 133 -0.95 -5.39 2.15
CA ILE A 133 -1.41 -6.09 0.95
C ILE A 133 -0.44 -6.00 -0.23
N VAL A 134 0.34 -4.92 -0.33
CA VAL A 134 1.24 -4.69 -1.47
C VAL A 134 2.36 -5.74 -1.55
N PRO A 135 3.10 -6.06 -0.46
CA PRO A 135 4.12 -7.10 -0.50
C PRO A 135 3.53 -8.48 -0.85
N VAL A 136 2.32 -8.77 -0.35
CA VAL A 136 1.59 -10.01 -0.65
C VAL A 136 1.21 -10.06 -2.13
N TYR A 137 0.68 -8.97 -2.68
CA TYR A 137 0.36 -8.91 -4.10
C TYR A 137 1.61 -9.06 -4.96
N GLN A 138 2.72 -8.43 -4.58
CA GLN A 138 4.01 -8.57 -5.27
C GLN A 138 4.56 -9.99 -5.20
N SER A 139 4.44 -10.68 -4.06
CA SER A 139 4.87 -12.07 -3.94
C SER A 139 4.01 -12.99 -4.82
N GLU A 140 2.69 -12.82 -4.82
CA GLU A 140 1.75 -13.59 -5.65
C GLU A 140 2.04 -13.43 -7.15
N ILE A 141 2.32 -12.22 -7.64
CA ILE A 141 2.65 -12.00 -9.05
C ILE A 141 4.08 -12.40 -9.40
N SER A 142 5.03 -12.32 -8.45
CA SER A 142 6.42 -12.70 -8.69
C SER A 142 6.61 -14.20 -8.89
N VAL A 143 5.72 -15.04 -8.35
CA VAL A 143 5.71 -16.49 -8.60
C VAL A 143 5.43 -16.82 -10.07
N TYR A 144 4.68 -15.96 -10.78
CA TYR A 144 4.50 -16.07 -12.23
C TYR A 144 5.72 -15.58 -13.03
N GLN A 145 6.65 -14.88 -12.38
CA GLN A 145 7.85 -14.29 -12.98
C GLN A 145 9.11 -15.11 -12.73
N ALA A 146 9.17 -15.86 -11.63
CA ALA A 146 10.25 -16.81 -11.37
C ALA A 146 10.26 -17.88 -12.47
N PRO A 147 11.40 -18.17 -13.11
CA PRO A 147 11.50 -19.36 -13.94
C PRO A 147 11.08 -20.55 -13.08
N THR A 148 10.24 -21.42 -13.64
CA THR A 148 9.58 -22.57 -13.00
C THR A 148 10.45 -23.38 -12.04
N LEU A 149 11.77 -23.34 -12.21
CA LEU A 149 12.78 -23.98 -11.36
C LEU A 149 12.88 -23.40 -9.93
N ALA A 150 12.76 -22.08 -9.74
CA ALA A 150 12.84 -21.49 -8.38
C ALA A 150 11.57 -21.79 -7.56
N THR A 151 10.41 -21.75 -8.21
CA THR A 151 9.13 -22.18 -7.62
C THR A 151 9.13 -23.69 -7.35
N LEU A 152 9.68 -24.51 -8.26
CA LEU A 152 9.88 -25.94 -7.99
C LEU A 152 10.79 -26.14 -6.78
N TYR A 153 11.87 -25.39 -6.66
CA TYR A 153 12.85 -25.52 -5.58
C TYR A 153 12.25 -25.16 -4.22
N ILE A 154 11.44 -24.10 -4.12
CA ILE A 154 10.76 -23.71 -2.87
C ILE A 154 9.71 -24.76 -2.47
N VAL A 155 8.92 -25.26 -3.42
CA VAL A 155 7.93 -26.33 -3.16
C VAL A 155 8.63 -27.66 -2.82
N TYR A 156 9.74 -27.98 -3.50
CA TYR A 156 10.57 -29.15 -3.19
C TYR A 156 11.17 -29.04 -1.79
N ALA A 157 11.86 -27.94 -1.48
CA ALA A 157 12.51 -27.72 -0.19
C ALA A 157 11.52 -27.77 0.98
N ASN A 158 10.32 -27.19 0.81
CA ASN A 158 9.26 -27.27 1.82
C ASN A 158 8.74 -28.71 1.98
N ARG A 159 8.63 -29.48 0.89
CA ARG A 159 8.22 -30.90 0.95
C ARG A 159 9.25 -31.80 1.65
N TYR A 160 10.54 -31.49 1.57
CA TYR A 160 11.59 -32.21 2.32
C TYR A 160 11.66 -31.81 3.79
N ALA A 161 11.37 -30.57 4.13
CA ALA A 161 11.33 -30.12 5.53
C ALA A 161 10.22 -30.78 6.35
N ILE A 162 9.11 -31.16 5.70
CA ILE A 162 7.96 -31.83 6.35
C ILE A 162 8.12 -33.37 6.35
N ALA A 163 9.09 -33.91 5.59
CA ALA A 163 9.33 -35.35 5.46
C ALA A 163 10.56 -35.85 6.24
N SER A 164 11.22 -34.99 7.03
CA SER A 164 12.25 -35.41 7.97
C SER A 164 11.57 -36.01 9.22
N PRO A 165 11.88 -37.26 9.60
CA PRO A 165 11.40 -37.86 10.85
C PRO A 165 11.94 -37.14 12.09
#